data_AF-W1XUC3-F1
#
_entry.id   AF-W1XUC3-F1
#
_cell.length_a   1.000
_cell.length_b   1.000
_cell.length_c   1.000
_cell.angle_alpha   90.00
_cell.angle_beta   90.00
_cell.angle_gamma   90.00
#
_symmetry.space_group_name_H-M   'P 1'
#
loop_
_entity.id
_entity.type
_entity.pdbx_description
1 polymer ?
#
loop_
_entity_poly.entity_id
_entity_poly.type
_entity_poly.pdbx_seq_one_letter_code
_entity_poly.pdbx_strand_id
1 'polypeptide(L)' 'KVAKAVDVPIQVGGGIRDEKRVKELLDLGINRVIVGTMAIENKELLKELIEKYKADKIVVSIDAKNGKVATHG' A
#
# COMPACT_ATOMS: atom_id res chain seq x y z
N LYS A 1 -13.15 -6.09 -10.06
CA LYS A 1 -14.47 -5.74 -10.64
C LYS A 1 -14.78 -4.25 -10.46
N VAL A 2 -14.66 -3.68 -9.26
CA VAL A 2 -14.87 -2.22 -9.03
C VAL A 2 -13.92 -1.34 -9.85
N ALA A 3 -12.62 -1.65 -9.88
CA ALA A 3 -11.62 -0.82 -10.57
C ALA A 3 -11.79 -0.69 -12.10
N LYS A 4 -12.52 -1.60 -12.73
CA LYS A 4 -12.81 -1.53 -14.18
C LYS A 4 -14.18 -0.92 -14.47
N ALA A 5 -14.97 -0.63 -13.44
CA ALA A 5 -16.37 -0.21 -13.56
C ALA A 5 -16.57 1.29 -13.33
N VAL A 6 -15.54 2.01 -12.90
CA VAL A 6 -15.59 3.44 -12.59
C VAL A 6 -14.39 4.16 -13.16
N ASP A 7 -14.57 5.42 -13.55
CA ASP A 7 -13.51 6.28 -14.09
C ASP A 7 -13.00 7.28 -13.04
N VAL A 8 -12.81 6.80 -11.81
CA VAL A 8 -12.28 7.60 -10.69
C VAL A 8 -11.05 6.92 -10.10
N PRO A 9 -10.07 7.68 -9.59
CA PRO A 9 -8.89 7.09 -8.96
C PRO A 9 -9.25 6.23 -7.75
N ILE A 10 -8.72 5.00 -7.70
CA ILE A 10 -8.94 4.04 -6.63
C ILE A 10 -7.64 3.77 -5.88
N GLN A 11 -7.77 3.63 -4.57
CA GLN A 11 -6.72 3.13 -3.69
C GLN A 11 -7.17 1.87 -2.97
N VAL A 12 -6.24 0.94 -2.74
CA VAL A 12 -6.52 -0.32 -2.03
C VAL A 12 -5.50 -0.52 -0.92
N GLY A 13 -6.01 -0.84 0.27
CA GLY A 13 -5.21 -1.24 1.44
C GLY A 13 -5.65 -2.59 2.00
N GLY A 14 -4.83 -3.14 2.89
CA GLY A 14 -5.11 -4.37 3.61
C GLY A 14 -4.42 -5.60 3.04
N GLY A 15 -3.68 -6.33 3.91
CA GLY A 15 -3.05 -7.61 3.56
C GLY A 15 -1.84 -7.51 2.63
N ILE A 16 -1.21 -6.34 2.52
CA ILE A 16 -0.06 -6.12 1.63
C ILE A 16 1.23 -6.41 2.40
N ARG A 17 1.85 -7.55 2.07
CA ARG A 17 3.01 -8.09 2.79
C ARG A 17 4.22 -8.34 1.90
N ASP A 18 4.05 -8.27 0.58
CA ASP A 18 5.07 -8.56 -0.42
C ASP A 18 4.89 -7.72 -1.69
N GLU A 19 5.92 -7.70 -2.52
CA GLU A 19 5.93 -6.99 -3.80
C GLU A 19 4.92 -7.56 -4.80
N LYS A 20 4.75 -8.89 -4.80
CA LYS A 20 3.84 -9.58 -5.72
C LYS A 20 2.43 -9.01 -5.60
N ARG A 21 1.96 -8.80 -4.36
CA ARG A 21 0.63 -8.24 -4.11
C ARG A 21 0.50 -6.80 -4.59
N VAL A 22 1.53 -5.98 -4.42
CA VAL A 22 1.56 -4.60 -4.92
C VAL A 22 1.44 -4.61 -6.44
N LYS A 23 2.25 -5.43 -7.11
CA LYS A 23 2.23 -5.58 -8.58
C LYS A 23 0.85 -5.99 -9.08
N GLU A 24 0.25 -7.01 -8.49
CA GLU A 24 -1.09 -7.47 -8.87
C GLU A 24 -2.14 -6.36 -8.78
N LEU A 25 -2.11 -5.56 -7.71
CA LEU A 25 -3.07 -4.47 -7.54
C LEU A 25 -2.88 -3.37 -8.59
N LEU A 26 -1.63 -2.96 -8.84
CA LEU A 26 -1.33 -1.95 -9.85
C LEU A 26 -1.71 -2.43 -11.26
N ASP A 27 -1.40 -3.69 -11.60
CA ASP A 27 -1.77 -4.32 -12.89
C ASP A 27 -3.30 -4.42 -13.07
N LEU A 28 -4.06 -4.46 -11.97
CA LEU A 28 -5.54 -4.45 -12.00
C LEU A 28 -6.13 -3.05 -12.24
N GLY A 29 -5.30 -2.02 -12.37
CA GLY A 29 -5.72 -0.63 -12.59
C GLY A 29 -5.92 0.17 -11.30
N ILE A 30 -5.42 -0.33 -10.16
CA ILE A 30 -5.44 0.46 -8.92
C ILE A 30 -4.41 1.58 -9.00
N ASN A 31 -4.82 2.81 -8.67
CA ASN A 31 -3.94 3.97 -8.78
C ASN A 31 -2.91 4.01 -7.65
N ARG A 32 -3.31 3.62 -6.43
CA ARG A 32 -2.45 3.66 -5.25
C ARG A 32 -2.64 2.46 -4.33
N VAL A 33 -1.54 2.02 -3.74
CA VAL A 33 -1.50 0.87 -2.85
C VAL A 33 -1.13 1.33 -1.44
N ILE A 34 -1.96 0.98 -0.46
CA ILE A 34 -1.78 1.40 0.94
C ILE A 34 -1.07 0.30 1.73
N VAL A 35 0.09 0.64 2.27
CA VAL A 35 0.92 -0.22 3.11
C VAL A 35 0.89 0.28 4.56
N GLY A 36 0.45 -0.57 5.47
CA GLY A 36 0.39 -0.27 6.92
C GLY A 36 1.60 -0.88 7.64
N THR A 37 1.33 -1.85 8.51
CA THR A 37 2.32 -2.61 9.30
C THR A 37 3.59 -2.98 8.54
N MET A 38 3.48 -3.49 7.30
CA MET A 38 4.64 -3.87 6.47
C MET A 38 5.63 -2.73 6.27
N ALA A 39 5.16 -1.49 6.12
CA ALA A 39 6.02 -0.32 5.93
C ALA A 39 6.95 -0.05 7.12
N ILE A 40 6.54 -0.50 8.32
CA ILE A 40 7.31 -0.32 9.56
C ILE A 40 8.20 -1.55 9.81
N GLU A 41 7.67 -2.75 9.57
CA GLU A 41 8.37 -4.02 9.80
C GLU A 41 9.46 -4.30 8.75
N ASN A 42 9.23 -3.92 7.50
CA ASN A 42 10.17 -4.15 6.40
C ASN A 42 10.43 -2.87 5.61
N LYS A 43 11.30 -2.03 6.17
CA LYS A 43 11.72 -0.75 5.57
C LYS A 43 12.51 -0.93 4.26
N GLU A 44 13.19 -2.07 4.09
CA GLU A 44 13.92 -2.37 2.86
C GLU A 44 12.95 -2.61 1.71
N LEU A 45 11.97 -3.50 1.91
CA LEU A 45 10.90 -3.72 0.94
C LEU A 45 10.15 -2.42 0.63
N LEU A 46 9.84 -1.60 1.64
CA LEU A 46 9.20 -0.29 1.40
C LEU A 46 10.03 0.59 0.43
N LYS A 47 11.36 0.67 0.62
CA LYS A 47 12.24 1.43 -0.26
C LYS A 47 12.24 0.86 -1.68
N GLU A 48 12.38 -0.45 -1.81
CA GLU A 48 12.34 -1.14 -3.11
C GLU A 48 11.04 -0.85 -3.87
N LEU A 49 9.91 -0.89 -3.16
CA LEU A 49 8.59 -0.57 -3.73
C LEU A 49 8.50 0.88 -4.20
N ILE A 50 9.01 1.84 -3.42
CA ILE A 50 9.00 3.26 -3.78
C ILE A 50 9.90 3.51 -5.00
N GLU A 51 11.08 2.89 -5.06
CA GLU A 51 12.00 3.05 -6.19
C GLU A 51 11.42 2.46 -7.49
N LYS A 52 10.82 1.27 -7.38
CA LYS A 52 10.24 0.50 -8.49
C LYS A 52 8.94 1.10 -9.02
N TYR A 53 8.00 1.41 -8.13
CA TYR A 53 6.65 1.84 -8.50
C TYR A 53 6.42 3.35 -8.43
N LYS A 54 7.40 4.11 -7.94
CA LYS A 54 7.32 5.56 -7.67
C LYS A 54 6.44 5.90 -6.48
N ALA A 55 6.80 7.00 -5.82
CA ALA A 55 6.19 7.44 -4.57
C ALA A 55 4.70 7.80 -4.71
N ASP A 56 4.23 8.17 -5.91
CA ASP A 56 2.81 8.46 -6.15
C ASP A 56 1.91 7.21 -6.09
N LYS A 57 2.48 6.01 -6.23
CA LYS A 57 1.76 4.73 -6.20
C LYS A 57 1.68 4.10 -4.81
N ILE A 58 2.53 4.52 -3.86
CA ILE A 58 2.67 3.89 -2.55
C ILE A 58 2.21 4.87 -1.46
N VAL A 59 1.23 4.46 -0.64
CA VAL A 59 0.71 5.24 0.48
C VAL A 59 1.02 4.52 1.77
N VAL A 60 1.65 5.18 2.74
CA VAL A 60 1.89 4.59 4.07
C VAL A 60 0.73 4.97 4.99
N SER A 61 0.06 3.98 5.57
CA SER A 61 -0.94 4.17 6.61
C SER A 61 -0.29 4.04 7.99
N ILE A 62 -0.63 4.96 8.90
CA ILE A 62 -0.16 4.94 10.28
C ILE A 62 -1.39 4.94 11.18
N ASP A 63 -1.58 3.86 11.92
CA ASP A 63 -2.59 3.79 12.97
C ASP A 63 -1.98 4.29 14.29
N ALA A 64 -2.73 5.08 15.05
CA ALA A 64 -2.30 5.59 16.35
C ALA A 64 -3.29 5.19 17.45
N LYS A 65 -2.78 4.63 18.54
CA LYS A 65 -3.56 4.25 19.73
C LYS A 65 -2.83 4.74 20.97
N ASN A 66 -3.54 5.45 21.85
CA ASN A 66 -3.00 6.00 23.09
C ASN A 66 -1.72 6.85 22.89
N GLY A 67 -1.69 7.65 21.82
CA GLY A 67 -0.53 8.49 21.49
C GLY A 67 0.70 7.74 20.97
N LYS A 68 0.58 6.44 20.65
CA LYS A 68 1.64 5.62 20.05
C LYS A 68 1.20 5.03 18.73
N VAL A 69 2.15 4.81 17.81
CA VAL A 69 1.89 4.10 16.55
C VAL A 69 1.53 2.65 16.87
N ALA A 70 0.39 2.19 16.38
CA ALA A 70 -0.04 0.80 16.46
C ALA A 70 0.47 0.07 15.21
N THR A 71 1.35 -0.92 15.41
CA THR A 71 1.86 -1.77 14.32
C THR A 71 1.01 -3.02 14.13
N HIS A 72 0.21 -3.38 15.13
CA HIS A 72 -0.72 -4.50 15.12
C HIS A 72 -2.06 -3.99 15.65
N GLY A 73 -3.10 -4.06 14.81
CA GLY A 73 -4.47 -3.69 15.18
C GLY A 73 -5.12 -4.67 16.14
#